data_AF-A0A699YSF3-F1
#
_entry.id   AF-A0A699YSF3-F1
#
_cell.length_a   1.000
_cell.length_b   1.000
_cell.length_c   1.000
_cell.angle_alpha   90.00
_cell.angle_beta   90.00
_cell.angle_gamma   90.00
#
_symmetry.space_group_name_H-M   'P 1'
#
loop_
_entity.id
_entity.type
_entity.pdbx_description
1 polymer ?
#
loop_
_entity_poly.entity_id
_entity_poly.type
_entity_poly.pdbx_seq_one_letter_code
_entity_poly.pdbx_strand_id
1 'polypeptide(L)'
;VDLLTRREFEQGFGSHTPIFSGQTKCVRYFMNFERALALHKAILLKEGHAFDASNRQVAAGSPDQVEGIHRAATASDMYQVLRQDSWLVVPISSVARPGHIMEGTRLTLVKASRT
;
A
#
# COMPACT_ATOMS: atom_id res chain seq x y z
N VAL A 1 -0.08 -9.82 -6.84
CA VAL A 1 0.96 -9.83 -5.80
C VAL A 1 1.03 -11.19 -5.11
N ASP A 2 -0.07 -11.97 -5.02
CA ASP A 2 -0.03 -13.32 -4.40
C ASP A 2 -0.50 -14.49 -5.28
N LEU A 3 -0.50 -14.34 -6.62
CA LEU A 3 -0.90 -15.38 -7.59
C LEU A 3 -2.29 -16.04 -7.36
N LEU A 4 -3.13 -15.45 -6.52
CA LEU A 4 -4.45 -16.00 -6.21
C LEU A 4 -5.34 -16.03 -7.44
N THR A 5 -6.07 -17.14 -7.58
CA THR A 5 -7.16 -17.22 -8.55
C THR A 5 -8.27 -16.25 -8.12
N ARG A 6 -9.05 -15.77 -9.10
CA ARG A 6 -10.21 -14.90 -8.84
C ARG A 6 -11.16 -15.49 -7.78
N ARG A 7 -11.36 -16.81 -7.82
CA ARG A 7 -12.18 -17.56 -6.87
C ARG A 7 -11.65 -17.47 -5.44
N GLU A 8 -10.33 -17.54 -5.25
CA GLU A 8 -9.71 -17.47 -3.93
C GLU A 8 -9.72 -16.05 -3.36
N PHE A 9 -9.51 -15.05 -4.21
CA PHE A 9 -9.67 -13.64 -3.86
C PHE A 9 -11.12 -13.29 -3.47
N GLU A 10 -12.07 -13.98 -4.08
CA GLU A 10 -13.49 -13.88 -3.77
C GLU A 10 -13.94 -14.79 -2.61
N GLN A 11 -13.04 -15.47 -1.87
CA GLN A 11 -13.42 -16.37 -0.76
C GLN A 11 -13.01 -15.86 0.64
N GLY A 12 -12.02 -14.98 0.75
CA GLY A 12 -11.78 -14.23 1.98
C GLY A 12 -11.20 -14.94 3.17
N PHE A 13 -10.47 -16.02 2.91
CA PHE A 13 -9.50 -16.54 3.86
C PHE A 13 -8.10 -16.04 3.50
N GLY A 14 -7.44 -15.43 4.48
CA GLY A 14 -6.26 -14.57 4.29
C GLY A 14 -6.65 -13.10 4.05
N SER A 15 -5.69 -12.20 3.88
CA SER A 15 -5.86 -10.76 3.63
C SER A 15 -6.74 -10.37 2.41
N HIS A 16 -7.47 -11.30 1.80
CA HIS A 16 -8.03 -11.24 0.45
C HIS A 16 -9.52 -11.65 0.41
N THR A 17 -10.41 -10.84 1.01
CA THR A 17 -11.86 -11.10 1.20
C THR A 17 -12.81 -10.44 0.17
N PRO A 18 -13.89 -11.11 -0.33
CA PRO A 18 -14.91 -10.59 -1.27
C PRO A 18 -15.89 -9.55 -0.68
N ILE A 19 -16.27 -8.45 -1.38
CA ILE A 19 -17.09 -7.33 -0.80
C ILE A 19 -18.60 -7.59 -0.60
N PHE A 20 -19.54 -7.79 -1.54
CA PHE A 20 -20.99 -7.73 -1.14
C PHE A 20 -21.37 -8.63 0.06
N SER A 21 -20.82 -9.84 0.08
CA SER A 21 -21.16 -10.95 0.95
C SER A 21 -20.05 -11.34 1.94
N GLY A 22 -18.84 -10.75 1.85
CA GLY A 22 -17.75 -10.91 2.83
C GLY A 22 -17.20 -9.61 3.45
N GLN A 23 -17.13 -8.50 2.69
CA GLN A 23 -16.40 -7.27 3.03
C GLN A 23 -17.23 -5.97 2.96
N THR A 24 -18.52 -5.98 2.60
CA THR A 24 -19.46 -4.88 2.94
C THR A 24 -19.54 -4.65 4.45
N LYS A 25 -18.95 -5.60 5.20
CA LYS A 25 -19.00 -5.95 6.61
C LYS A 25 -17.70 -5.61 7.36
N CYS A 26 -16.78 -4.81 6.80
CA CYS A 26 -15.45 -4.56 7.39
C CYS A 26 -15.01 -3.07 7.37
N VAL A 27 -15.70 -2.22 8.14
CA VAL A 27 -15.27 -0.86 8.55
C VAL A 27 -13.91 -0.86 9.28
N ARG A 28 -13.56 -1.99 9.90
CA ARG A 28 -12.51 -2.12 10.92
C ARG A 28 -11.14 -1.59 10.50
N TYR A 29 -10.78 -1.71 9.22
CA TYR A 29 -9.48 -1.24 8.72
C TYR A 29 -9.54 0.10 8.01
N PHE A 30 -10.70 0.55 7.53
CA PHE A 30 -10.84 1.90 6.98
C PHE A 30 -10.57 2.98 8.04
N MET A 31 -10.86 2.71 9.32
CA MET A 31 -10.46 3.57 10.44
C MET A 31 -8.95 3.83 10.50
N ASN A 32 -8.14 2.92 9.94
CA ASN A 32 -6.69 3.08 9.83
C ASN A 32 -6.26 3.70 8.51
N PHE A 33 -7.17 4.02 7.59
CA PHE A 33 -6.85 4.54 6.26
C PHE A 33 -6.03 5.83 6.36
N GLU A 34 -6.46 6.81 7.17
CA GLU A 34 -5.74 8.07 7.34
C GLU A 34 -4.31 7.83 7.85
N ARG A 35 -4.17 6.95 8.85
CA ARG A 35 -2.86 6.57 9.39
C ARG A 35 -2.00 5.87 8.35
N ALA A 36 -2.57 4.93 7.59
CA ALA A 36 -1.86 4.20 6.55
C ALA A 36 -1.43 5.14 5.41
N LEU A 37 -2.30 6.04 4.97
CA LEU A 37 -2.01 7.05 3.95
C LEU A 37 -0.92 8.01 4.44
N ALA A 38 -0.99 8.48 5.69
CA ALA A 38 0.03 9.34 6.27
C ALA A 38 1.42 8.67 6.30
N LEU A 39 1.48 7.41 6.74
CA LEU A 39 2.71 6.62 6.70
C LEU A 39 3.20 6.41 5.27
N HIS A 40 2.29 6.07 4.35
CA HIS A 40 2.62 5.87 2.94
C HIS A 40 3.25 7.12 2.32
N LYS A 41 2.67 8.31 2.57
CA LYS A 41 3.24 9.58 2.13
C LYS A 41 4.63 9.82 2.72
N ALA A 42 4.76 9.69 4.04
CA ALA A 42 6.02 9.95 4.74
C ALA A 42 7.16 9.04 4.22
N ILE A 43 6.86 7.77 3.96
CA ILE A 43 7.84 6.81 3.43
C ILE A 43 8.21 7.15 1.99
N LEU A 44 7.25 7.43 1.11
CA LEU A 44 7.56 7.82 -0.27
C LEU A 44 8.40 9.11 -0.34
N LEU A 45 8.07 10.11 0.48
CA LEU A 45 8.84 11.37 0.52
C LEU A 45 10.25 11.17 1.05
N LYS A 46 10.46 10.20 1.96
CA LYS A 46 11.76 9.88 2.54
C LYS A 46 12.61 9.02 1.61
N GLU A 47 12.04 7.96 1.04
CA GLU A 47 12.76 6.94 0.28
C GLU A 47 12.78 7.24 -1.23
N GLY A 48 11.85 8.06 -1.73
CA GLY A 48 11.73 8.43 -3.14
C GLY A 48 11.25 7.31 -4.07
N HIS A 49 10.85 6.15 -3.53
CA HIS A 49 10.39 5.00 -4.31
C HIS A 49 9.44 4.07 -3.54
N ALA A 50 8.70 3.27 -4.31
CA ALA A 50 7.98 2.08 -3.88
C ALA A 50 8.51 0.85 -4.66
N PHE A 51 7.83 -0.29 -4.57
CA PHE A 51 8.17 -1.51 -5.30
C PHE A 51 6.98 -2.04 -6.10
N ASP A 52 7.25 -2.62 -7.26
CA ASP A 52 6.26 -3.35 -8.05
C ASP A 52 6.14 -4.82 -7.61
N ALA A 53 5.25 -5.58 -8.26
CA ALA A 53 5.04 -7.00 -7.97
C ALA A 53 6.26 -7.90 -8.25
N SER A 54 7.24 -7.41 -9.01
CA SER A 54 8.52 -8.08 -9.28
C SER A 54 9.66 -7.56 -8.39
N ASN A 55 9.34 -6.82 -7.33
CA ASN A 55 10.29 -6.16 -6.42
C ASN A 55 11.20 -5.14 -7.10
N ARG A 56 10.81 -4.57 -8.24
CA ARG A 56 11.56 -3.49 -8.89
C ARG A 56 11.09 -2.14 -8.36
N GLN A 57 12.02 -1.19 -8.27
CA GLN A 57 11.70 0.13 -7.77
C GLN A 57 10.74 0.89 -8.70
N VAL A 58 9.76 1.55 -8.09
CA VAL A 58 8.83 2.48 -8.72
C VAL A 58 9.18 3.87 -8.21
N ALA A 59 9.66 4.75 -9.10
CA ALA A 59 10.07 6.10 -8.71
C ALA A 59 8.87 6.94 -8.22
N ALA A 60 9.11 7.72 -7.16
CA ALA A 60 8.14 8.62 -6.52
C ALA A 60 8.77 9.96 -6.13
N GLY A 61 9.87 10.36 -6.78
CA GLY A 61 10.72 11.47 -6.37
C GLY A 61 10.73 12.69 -7.32
N SER A 62 10.01 12.67 -8.43
CA SER A 62 9.94 13.86 -9.29
C SER A 62 9.19 15.01 -8.58
N PRO A 63 9.43 16.29 -8.92
CA PRO A 63 8.72 17.41 -8.28
C PRO A 63 7.20 17.28 -8.36
N ASP A 64 6.67 16.86 -9.51
CA ASP A 64 5.23 16.62 -9.71
C ASP A 64 4.72 15.47 -8.84
N GLN A 65 5.52 14.41 -8.68
CA GLN A 65 5.18 13.28 -7.81
C GLN A 65 5.20 13.67 -6.33
N VAL A 66 6.22 14.39 -5.89
CA VAL A 66 6.34 14.90 -4.52
C VAL A 66 5.14 15.76 -4.16
N GLU A 67 4.79 16.71 -5.03
CA GLU A 67 3.61 17.55 -4.84
C GLU A 67 2.31 16.72 -4.86
N GLY A 68 2.21 15.74 -5.77
CA GLY A 68 1.10 14.80 -5.80
C GLY A 68 0.95 13.98 -4.51
N ILE A 69 2.07 13.53 -3.91
CA ILE A 69 2.09 12.81 -2.63
C ILE A 69 1.58 13.70 -1.50
N HIS A 70 2.00 14.97 -1.46
CA HIS A 70 1.49 15.91 -0.48
C HIS A 70 -0.03 16.08 -0.59
N ARG A 71 -0.53 16.30 -1.82
CA ARG A 71 -1.97 16.55 -2.06
C ARG A 71 -2.88 15.33 -1.94
N ALA A 72 -2.38 14.11 -2.15
CA ALA A 72 -3.21 12.91 -2.23
C ALA A 72 -4.11 12.72 -0.98
N ALA A 73 -5.43 12.67 -1.14
CA ALA A 73 -6.36 12.47 -0.03
C ALA A 73 -6.95 11.05 -0.02
N THR A 74 -6.86 10.36 -1.16
CA THR A 74 -7.45 9.04 -1.37
C THR A 74 -6.41 8.04 -1.89
N ALA A 75 -6.72 6.75 -1.82
CA ALA A 75 -5.91 5.72 -2.47
C ALA A 75 -5.83 5.93 -4.00
N SER A 76 -6.90 6.44 -4.61
CA SER A 76 -6.93 6.76 -6.04
C SER A 76 -5.96 7.88 -6.39
N ASP A 77 -5.89 8.95 -5.60
CA ASP A 77 -4.93 10.04 -5.84
C ASP A 77 -3.50 9.51 -5.78
N MET A 78 -3.19 8.70 -4.78
CA MET A 78 -1.87 8.06 -4.65
C MET A 78 -1.58 7.13 -5.83
N TYR A 79 -2.59 6.43 -6.36
CA TYR A 79 -2.41 5.59 -7.54
C TYR A 79 -2.10 6.43 -8.78
N GLN A 80 -2.66 7.63 -8.93
CA GLN A 80 -2.34 8.53 -10.04
C GLN A 80 -0.91 9.08 -9.98
N VAL A 81 -0.34 9.19 -8.78
CA VAL A 81 1.08 9.55 -8.58
C VAL A 81 2.00 8.42 -9.06
N LEU A 82 1.72 7.18 -8.63
CA LEU A 82 2.59 6.02 -8.89
C LEU A 82 2.31 5.35 -10.24
N ARG A 83 1.11 5.54 -10.78
CA ARG A 83 0.59 5.04 -12.07
C ARG A 83 0.64 3.53 -12.27
N GLN A 84 0.88 2.75 -11.22
CA GLN A 84 0.90 1.29 -11.26
C GLN A 84 0.65 0.69 -9.86
N ASP A 85 0.29 -0.59 -9.86
CA ASP A 85 0.24 -1.40 -8.65
C ASP A 85 1.60 -1.38 -7.96
N SER A 86 1.60 -1.12 -6.66
CA SER A 86 2.83 -0.93 -5.91
C SER A 86 2.67 -1.33 -4.45
N TRP A 87 3.79 -1.47 -3.76
CA TRP A 87 3.83 -1.68 -2.33
C TRP A 87 5.07 -1.04 -1.71
N LEU A 88 5.01 -0.75 -0.42
CA LEU A 88 6.12 -0.26 0.39
C LEU A 88 6.15 -0.92 1.76
N VAL A 89 7.27 -0.79 2.46
CA VAL A 89 7.47 -1.33 3.81
C VAL A 89 7.34 -0.20 4.83
N VAL A 90 6.53 -0.40 5.86
CA VAL A 90 6.58 0.43 7.07
C VAL A 90 7.77 -0.02 7.92
N PRO A 91 8.82 0.81 8.09
CA PRO A 91 9.98 0.42 8.88
C PRO A 91 9.61 0.31 10.36
N ILE A 92 10.15 -0.69 11.05
CA ILE A 92 9.99 -0.85 12.50
C ILE A 92 11.36 -0.98 13.18
N SER A 93 11.51 -0.39 14.35
CA SER A 93 12.73 -0.51 15.15
C SER A 93 12.71 -1.81 15.95
N SER A 94 13.82 -2.56 15.93
CA SER A 94 13.95 -3.78 16.71
C SER A 94 14.20 -3.48 18.19
N VAL A 95 13.40 -4.09 19.08
CA VAL A 95 13.65 -4.06 20.53
C VAL A 95 14.74 -5.04 20.97
N ALA A 96 14.93 -6.13 20.23
CA ALA A 96 15.96 -7.14 20.51
C ALA A 96 17.34 -6.74 19.96
N ARG A 97 17.38 -5.86 18.96
CA ARG A 97 18.61 -5.35 18.33
C ARG A 97 18.53 -3.83 18.20
N PRO A 98 18.85 -3.07 19.27
CA PRO A 98 18.79 -1.61 19.24
C PRO A 98 19.56 -1.01 18.05
N GLY A 99 18.96 -0.02 17.38
CA GLY A 99 19.54 0.62 16.19
C GLY A 99 19.27 -0.09 14.87
N HIS A 100 18.73 -1.33 14.88
CA HIS A 100 18.34 -2.01 13.65
C HIS A 100 16.90 -1.70 13.24
N ILE A 101 16.73 -1.31 11.97
CA ILE A 101 15.43 -1.21 11.31
C ILE A 101 15.10 -2.54 10.63
N MET A 102 13.88 -3.02 10.83
CA MET A 102 13.34 -4.24 10.24
C MET A 102 12.16 -3.92 9.32
N GLU A 103 11.83 -4.85 8.42
CA GLU A 103 10.60 -4.77 7.65
C GLU A 103 9.40 -5.00 8.57
N GLY A 104 8.51 -4.01 8.66
CA GLY A 104 7.21 -4.15 9.26
C GLY A 104 6.14 -4.51 8.24
N THR A 105 4.93 -4.02 8.45
CA THR A 105 3.80 -4.25 7.56
C THR A 105 4.06 -3.66 6.17
N ARG A 106 3.72 -4.41 5.13
CA ARG A 106 3.67 -3.90 3.76
C ARG A 106 2.35 -3.18 3.52
N LEU A 107 2.43 -1.95 3.02
CA LEU A 107 1.25 -1.24 2.51
C LEU A 107 1.20 -1.45 1.01
N THR A 108 0.10 -2.01 0.52
CA THR A 108 -0.10 -2.32 -0.90
C THR A 108 -1.15 -1.38 -1.49
N LEU A 109 -0.82 -0.78 -2.64
CA LEU A 109 -1.73 0.02 -3.43
C LEU A 109 -1.98 -0.70 -4.75
N VAL A 110 -3.19 -1.23 -4.91
CA VAL A 110 -3.57 -2.04 -6.08
C VAL A 110 -4.87 -1.51 -6.68
N LYS A 111 -4.95 -1.52 -8.02
CA LYS A 111 -6.18 -1.19 -8.72
C LYS A 111 -7.17 -2.35 -8.61
N ALA A 112 -8.33 -2.12 -7.98
CA ALA A 112 -9.33 -3.15 -7.66
C ALA A 112 -10.03 -3.80 -8.89
N SER A 113 -9.88 -3.26 -10.10
CA SER A 113 -10.39 -3.88 -11.32
C SER A 113 -9.56 -3.51 -12.56
N ARG A 114 -9.21 -4.53 -13.34
CA ARG A 114 -8.86 -4.43 -14.77
C ARG A 114 -10.12 -4.77 -15.54
N THR A 115 -10.78 -3.77 -16.15
CA THR A 115 -11.64 -4.01 -17.32
C THR A 115 -10.79 -4.46 -18.49
#